data_AF-A0A0P7W602-F1
#
_entry.id   AF-A0A0P7W602-F1
#
_cell.length_a   1.000
_cell.length_b   1.000
_cell.length_c   1.000
_cell.angle_alpha   90.00
_cell.angle_beta   90.00
_cell.angle_gamma   90.00
#
_symmetry.space_group_name_H-M   'P 1'
#
loop_
_entity.id
_entity.type
_entity.pdbx_description
1 polymer ?
#
loop_
_entity_poly.entity_id
_entity_poly.type
_entity_poly.pdbx_seq_one_letter_code
_entity_poly.pdbx_strand_id
1 'polypeptide(L)'
;VWTYMLELYNERLLDLFVCPTDALSKKIEIKKDKKGLVFAHGAETKEAASAEELFALFEQGCANRHIAATKMNLESSRSHLIVGITVESTNLTNGSVNYGKLSLVDLAGSERAAKTGARDDQLKEANSINKSLSALGDVIFALSTEQAHVPYRNNKLTQLMQDSLGGNAKTLMFVNISASSC
;
A
#
# COMPACT_ATOMS: atom_id res chain seq x y z
N VAL A 1 3.28 3.51 -19.37
CA VAL A 1 2.64 3.59 -18.02
C VAL A 1 3.58 2.92 -17.04
N TRP A 2 3.75 3.44 -15.83
CA TRP A 2 4.61 2.78 -14.83
C TRP A 2 3.78 2.19 -13.70
N THR A 3 4.21 1.06 -13.18
CA THR A 3 3.60 0.42 -12.01
C THR A 3 4.66 0.07 -10.98
N TYR A 4 4.29 0.17 -9.70
CA TYR A 4 5.02 -0.43 -8.59
C TYR A 4 4.04 -1.27 -7.76
N MET A 5 4.56 -2.31 -7.11
CA MET A 5 3.75 -3.20 -6.27
C MET A 5 4.50 -3.50 -4.98
N LEU A 6 3.88 -3.16 -3.85
CA LEU A 6 4.48 -3.25 -2.52
C LEU A 6 3.58 -4.05 -1.59
N GLU A 7 4.20 -4.80 -0.69
CA GLU A 7 3.54 -5.41 0.45
C GLU A 7 4.02 -4.72 1.74
N LEU A 8 3.09 -4.21 2.53
CA LEU A 8 3.36 -3.73 3.88
C LEU A 8 3.06 -4.84 4.87
N TYR A 9 4.13 -5.41 5.43
CA TYR A 9 4.04 -6.43 6.47
C TYR A 9 4.92 -6.05 7.66
N ASN A 10 4.34 -6.09 8.86
CA ASN A 10 5.04 -5.82 10.12
C ASN A 10 5.91 -4.54 10.08
N GLU A 11 5.32 -3.41 9.65
CA GLU A 11 5.97 -2.10 9.47
C GLU A 11 7.12 -2.07 8.44
N ARG A 12 7.29 -3.12 7.62
CA ARG A 12 8.28 -3.20 6.54
C ARG A 12 7.59 -3.18 5.18
N LEU A 13 8.15 -2.41 4.26
CA LEU A 13 7.72 -2.39 2.86
C LEU A 13 8.59 -3.37 2.10
N LEU A 14 7.95 -4.33 1.43
CA LEU A 14 8.58 -5.32 0.58
C LEU A 14 8.22 -5.02 -0.87
N ASP A 15 9.22 -5.04 -1.73
CA ASP A 15 9.07 -4.83 -3.17
C ASP A 15 8.70 -6.15 -3.85
N LEU A 16 7.52 -6.21 -4.48
CA LEU A 16 6.99 -7.41 -5.10
C LEU A 16 7.47 -7.61 -6.55
N PHE A 17 8.29 -6.69 -7.08
CA PHE A 17 8.89 -6.81 -8.41
C PHE A 17 10.35 -7.25 -8.41
N VAL A 18 10.95 -7.43 -7.22
CA VAL A 18 12.28 -7.99 -7.06
C VAL A 18 12.23 -9.38 -6.44
N CYS A 19 13.34 -10.12 -6.53
CA CYS A 19 13.46 -11.41 -5.86
C CYS A 19 13.28 -11.26 -4.34
N PRO A 20 12.64 -12.22 -3.64
CA PRO A 20 12.37 -12.10 -2.20
C PRO A 20 13.62 -11.83 -1.35
N THR A 21 14.78 -12.36 -1.74
CA THR A 21 16.05 -12.13 -1.06
C THR A 21 16.49 -10.66 -1.13
N ASP A 22 16.30 -10.03 -2.30
CA ASP A 22 16.62 -8.62 -2.52
C ASP A 22 15.56 -7.71 -1.88
N ALA A 23 14.29 -8.13 -1.88
CA ALA A 23 13.21 -7.39 -1.24
C ALA A 23 13.47 -7.14 0.26
N LEU A 24 14.14 -8.08 0.93
CA LEU A 24 14.48 -7.97 2.35
C LEU A 24 15.67 -7.05 2.64
N SER A 25 16.59 -6.90 1.69
CA SER A 25 17.78 -6.04 1.84
C SER A 25 17.53 -4.61 1.34
N LYS A 26 16.57 -4.43 0.43
CA LYS A 26 16.22 -3.13 -0.16
C LYS A 26 15.51 -2.25 0.88
N LYS A 27 16.09 -1.08 1.16
CA LYS A 27 15.45 -0.07 2.02
C LYS A 27 14.53 0.81 1.17
N ILE A 28 13.22 0.72 1.42
CA ILE A 28 12.21 1.55 0.77
C ILE A 28 11.82 2.70 1.68
N GLU A 29 11.92 3.93 1.16
CA GLU A 29 11.58 5.16 1.87
C GLU A 29 10.40 5.86 1.21
N ILE A 30 9.43 6.33 2.00
CA ILE A 30 8.28 7.07 1.49
C ILE A 30 8.66 8.54 1.39
N LYS A 31 8.60 9.10 0.18
CA LYS A 31 8.95 10.50 -0.10
C LYS A 31 7.80 11.20 -0.82
N LYS A 32 7.87 12.53 -0.84
CA LYS A 32 6.96 13.39 -1.58
C LYS A 32 7.72 14.27 -2.55
N ASP A 33 7.15 14.48 -3.73
CA ASP A 33 7.69 15.44 -4.68
C ASP A 33 7.22 16.87 -4.37
N LYS A 34 7.67 17.83 -5.19
CA LYS A 34 7.28 19.25 -5.05
C LYS A 34 5.79 19.50 -5.31
N LYS A 35 5.11 18.58 -6.01
CA LYS A 35 3.68 18.65 -6.33
C LYS A 35 2.83 17.94 -5.27
N GLY A 36 3.44 17.34 -4.25
CA GLY A 36 2.78 16.62 -3.17
C GLY A 36 2.48 15.14 -3.48
N LEU A 37 2.90 14.63 -4.64
CA LEU A 37 2.76 13.22 -5.01
C LEU A 37 3.66 12.36 -4.13
N VAL A 38 3.09 11.31 -3.54
CA VAL A 38 3.83 10.37 -2.70
C VAL A 38 4.40 9.26 -3.56
N PHE A 39 5.68 8.92 -3.36
CA PHE A 39 6.34 7.81 -4.04
C PHE A 39 7.23 7.01 -3.09
N ALA A 40 7.39 5.72 -3.40
CA ALA A 40 8.24 4.79 -2.67
C ALA A 40 9.65 4.80 -3.27
N HIS A 41 10.53 5.63 -2.72
CA HIS A 41 11.92 5.71 -3.14
C HIS A 41 12.66 4.41 -2.83
N GLY A 42 13.34 3.88 -3.85
CA GLY A 42 14.01 2.58 -3.77
C GLY A 42 13.11 1.40 -4.12
N ALA A 43 11.81 1.58 -4.37
CA ALA A 43 10.98 0.53 -4.97
C ALA A 43 11.25 0.41 -6.47
N GLU A 44 11.19 -0.81 -7.00
CA GLU A 44 11.24 -1.10 -8.42
C GLU A 44 9.97 -0.58 -9.10
N THR A 45 10.15 0.07 -10.25
CA THR A 45 9.04 0.51 -11.10
C THR A 45 9.20 -0.14 -12.46
N LYS A 46 8.14 -0.79 -12.92
CA LYS A 46 8.11 -1.46 -14.22
C LYS A 46 7.23 -0.68 -15.18
N GLU A 47 7.66 -0.61 -16.43
CA GLU A 47 6.88 -0.02 -17.50
C GLU A 47 5.97 -1.08 -18.14
N ALA A 48 4.75 -0.66 -18.47
CA ALA A 48 3.81 -1.42 -19.28
C ALA A 48 3.36 -0.56 -20.46
N ALA A 49 3.39 -1.14 -21.66
CA ALA A 49 2.95 -0.55 -22.91
C ALA A 49 1.47 -0.88 -23.23
N SER A 50 0.91 -1.91 -22.60
CA SER A 50 -0.48 -2.33 -22.80
C SER A 50 -1.19 -2.73 -21.50
N ALA A 51 -2.51 -2.89 -21.58
CA ALA A 51 -3.31 -3.36 -20.43
C ALA A 51 -2.94 -4.81 -20.06
N GLU A 52 -2.66 -5.64 -21.07
CA GLU A 52 -2.23 -7.03 -20.92
C GLU A 52 -0.87 -7.11 -20.22
N GLU A 53 0.09 -6.26 -20.60
CA GLU A 53 1.39 -6.18 -19.91
C GLU A 53 1.22 -5.72 -18.46
N LEU A 54 0.38 -4.70 -18.23
CA LEU A 54 0.11 -4.22 -16.87
C LEU A 54 -0.51 -5.32 -16.00
N PHE A 55 -1.44 -6.10 -16.55
CA PHE A 55 -2.06 -7.23 -15.87
C PHE A 55 -1.05 -8.37 -15.63
N ALA A 56 -0.19 -8.69 -16.59
CA ALA A 56 0.88 -9.67 -16.41
C ALA A 56 1.87 -9.26 -15.30
N LEU A 57 2.18 -7.97 -15.19
CA LEU A 57 2.99 -7.45 -14.08
C LEU A 57 2.26 -7.59 -12.74
N PHE A 58 0.95 -7.34 -12.69
CA PHE A 58 0.14 -7.58 -11.50
C PHE A 58 0.15 -9.06 -11.09
N GLU A 59 -0.06 -9.98 -12.02
CA GLU A 59 0.01 -11.43 -11.77
C GLU A 59 1.40 -11.86 -11.27
N GLN A 60 2.47 -11.31 -11.85
CA GLN A 60 3.83 -11.54 -11.37
C GLN A 60 4.01 -11.10 -9.91
N GLY A 61 3.52 -9.91 -9.54
CA GLY A 61 3.60 -9.42 -8.18
C GLY A 61 2.78 -10.25 -7.20
N CYS A 62 1.60 -10.74 -7.61
CA CYS A 62 0.80 -11.69 -6.83
C CYS A 62 1.51 -13.02 -6.61
N ALA A 63 2.17 -13.57 -7.63
CA ALA A 63 2.96 -14.79 -7.51
C ALA A 63 4.13 -14.61 -6.54
N ASN A 64 4.83 -13.47 -6.63
CA ASN A 64 5.93 -13.14 -5.71
C ASN A 64 5.43 -12.97 -4.27
N ARG A 65 4.27 -12.33 -4.06
CA ARG A 65 3.60 -12.22 -2.76
C ARG A 65 3.33 -13.60 -2.15
N HIS A 66 2.79 -14.54 -2.94
CA HIS A 66 2.50 -15.90 -2.48
C HIS A 66 3.77 -16.68 -2.08
N ILE A 67 4.86 -16.53 -2.85
CA ILE A 67 6.15 -17.16 -2.53
C ILE A 67 6.75 -16.57 -1.26
N ALA A 68 6.76 -15.24 -1.15
CA ALA A 68 7.17 -14.52 0.05
C ALA A 68 6.38 -15.02 1.26
N ALA A 69 5.07 -15.24 1.08
CA ALA A 69 4.22 -15.68 2.15
C ALA A 69 4.53 -17.09 2.65
N THR A 70 4.72 -18.02 1.73
CA THR A 70 5.14 -19.39 2.06
C THR A 70 6.53 -19.42 2.73
N LYS A 71 7.48 -18.61 2.26
CA LYS A 71 8.84 -18.57 2.80
C LYS A 71 8.95 -17.91 4.18
N MET A 72 8.09 -16.93 4.46
CA MET A 72 8.12 -16.16 5.71
C MET A 72 7.04 -16.56 6.71
N ASN A 73 6.26 -17.61 6.43
CA ASN A 73 5.02 -17.93 7.15
C ASN A 73 4.08 -16.71 7.26
N LEU A 74 4.07 -15.85 6.23
CA LEU A 74 3.18 -14.72 6.15
C LEU A 74 1.79 -15.23 5.76
N GLU A 75 0.77 -14.73 6.43
CA GLU A 75 -0.60 -14.93 6.00
C GLU A 75 -1.03 -13.70 5.18
N SER A 76 -1.68 -13.89 4.02
CA SER A 76 -2.10 -12.75 3.19
C SER A 76 -3.15 -11.86 3.86
N SER A 77 -3.89 -12.40 4.84
CA SER A 77 -4.79 -11.67 5.73
C SER A 77 -4.07 -10.69 6.66
N ARG A 78 -2.74 -10.82 6.80
CA ARG A 78 -1.90 -10.09 7.76
C ARG A 78 -0.97 -9.06 7.13
N SER A 79 -1.10 -8.81 5.84
CA SER A 79 -0.33 -7.80 5.12
C SER A 79 -1.23 -6.94 4.25
N HIS A 80 -0.81 -5.70 4.01
CA HIS A 80 -1.49 -4.82 3.06
C HIS A 80 -0.77 -4.88 1.72
N LEU A 81 -1.52 -4.99 0.63
CA LEU A 81 -1.00 -4.89 -0.72
C LEU A 81 -1.29 -3.50 -1.29
N ILE A 82 -0.27 -2.88 -1.87
CA ILE A 82 -0.34 -1.56 -2.49
C ILE A 82 0.16 -1.68 -3.92
N VAL A 83 -0.71 -1.40 -4.88
CA VAL A 83 -0.37 -1.30 -6.31
C VAL A 83 -0.51 0.17 -6.72
N GLY A 84 0.57 0.79 -7.17
CA GLY A 84 0.54 2.15 -7.68
C GLY A 84 0.80 2.18 -9.17
N ILE A 85 -0.13 2.75 -9.93
CA ILE A 85 -0.06 2.90 -11.37
C ILE A 85 0.04 4.39 -11.70
N THR A 86 1.14 4.79 -12.33
CA THR A 86 1.39 6.16 -12.76
C THR A 86 1.25 6.25 -14.27
N VAL A 87 0.38 7.15 -14.72
CA VAL A 87 0.14 7.46 -16.12
C VAL A 87 0.69 8.86 -16.40
N GLU A 88 1.62 8.94 -17.34
CA GLU A 88 2.04 10.21 -17.93
C GLU A 88 1.21 10.47 -19.19
N SER A 89 0.71 11.69 -19.31
CA SER A 89 -0.03 12.16 -20.47
C SER A 89 0.60 13.45 -20.98
N THR A 90 1.06 13.41 -22.22
CA THR A 90 1.65 14.57 -22.89
C THR A 90 0.62 15.16 -23.84
N ASN A 91 0.28 16.43 -23.63
CA ASN A 91 -0.57 17.18 -24.53
C ASN A 91 0.24 17.52 -25.80
N LEU A 92 -0.17 16.96 -26.94
CA LEU A 92 0.55 17.12 -28.20
C LEU A 92 0.46 18.54 -28.80
N THR A 93 -0.50 19.36 -28.35
CA THR A 93 -0.69 20.72 -28.86
C THR A 93 0.27 21.72 -28.22
N ASN A 94 0.54 21.61 -26.92
CA ASN A 94 1.36 22.58 -26.17
C ASN A 94 2.58 21.95 -25.48
N GLY A 95 2.76 20.63 -25.60
CA GLY A 95 3.86 19.89 -24.96
C GLY A 95 3.75 19.72 -23.44
N SER A 96 2.63 20.11 -22.81
CA SER A 96 2.47 20.01 -21.37
C SER A 96 2.37 18.55 -20.92
N VAL A 97 3.13 18.17 -19.91
CA VAL A 97 3.14 16.81 -19.35
C VAL A 97 2.38 16.77 -18.03
N ASN A 98 1.38 15.90 -17.95
CA ASN A 98 0.58 15.65 -16.76
C ASN A 98 0.82 14.24 -16.24
N TYR A 99 0.75 14.09 -14.92
CA TYR A 99 0.90 12.81 -14.24
C TYR A 99 -0.37 12.50 -13.46
N GLY A 100 -0.95 11.33 -13.69
CA GLY A 100 -2.02 10.76 -12.89
C GLY A 100 -1.52 9.53 -12.15
N LYS A 101 -1.94 9.36 -10.89
CA LYS A 101 -1.63 8.17 -10.09
C LYS A 101 -2.93 7.50 -9.65
N LEU A 102 -3.06 6.22 -9.95
CA LEU A 102 -4.07 5.33 -9.41
C LEU A 102 -3.41 4.43 -8.37
N SER A 103 -3.91 4.47 -7.13
CA SER A 103 -3.46 3.58 -6.07
C SER A 103 -4.56 2.59 -5.73
N LEU A 104 -4.29 1.30 -5.89
CA LEU A 104 -5.15 0.21 -5.44
C LEU A 104 -4.55 -0.35 -4.15
N VAL A 105 -5.33 -0.36 -3.08
CA VAL A 105 -4.88 -0.78 -1.75
C VAL A 105 -5.82 -1.87 -1.24
N ASP A 106 -5.27 -3.06 -1.05
CA ASP A 106 -5.92 -4.20 -0.41
C ASP A 106 -5.45 -4.28 1.04
N LEU A 107 -6.38 -4.05 1.97
CA LEU A 107 -6.08 -3.90 3.38
C LEU A 107 -6.13 -5.26 4.09
N ALA A 108 -5.23 -5.46 5.05
CA ALA A 108 -5.24 -6.59 5.96
C ALA A 108 -6.55 -6.65 6.77
N GLY A 109 -6.79 -7.82 7.36
CA GLY A 109 -7.94 -8.09 8.22
C GLY A 109 -8.10 -7.05 9.34
N SER A 110 -9.35 -6.64 9.59
CA SER A 110 -9.72 -5.64 10.60
C SER A 110 -10.00 -6.25 11.98
N GLU A 111 -9.88 -7.57 12.11
CA GLU A 111 -10.11 -8.29 13.34
C GLU A 111 -9.05 -8.02 14.41
N ARG A 112 -9.52 -7.88 15.66
CA ARG A 112 -8.64 -7.62 16.80
C ARG A 112 -7.95 -8.90 17.28
N ALA A 113 -6.64 -8.79 17.51
CA ALA A 113 -5.79 -9.84 18.08
C ALA A 113 -6.26 -10.39 19.45
N ALA A 114 -7.04 -9.61 20.20
CA ALA A 114 -7.44 -9.93 21.57
C ALA A 114 -8.27 -11.23 21.71
N LYS A 115 -8.79 -11.79 20.61
CA LYS A 115 -9.51 -13.07 20.61
C LYS A 115 -8.62 -14.31 20.41
N THR A 116 -7.33 -14.13 20.14
CA THR A 116 -6.42 -15.24 19.83
C THR A 116 -5.43 -15.41 20.98
N GLY A 117 -5.40 -16.58 21.63
CA GLY A 117 -4.41 -16.96 22.65
C GLY A 117 -3.01 -17.18 22.04
N ALA A 118 -2.55 -16.21 21.27
CA ALA A 118 -1.41 -16.27 20.37
C ALA A 118 -0.09 -16.11 21.14
N ARG A 119 0.97 -16.77 20.65
CA ARG A 119 2.33 -16.67 21.21
C ARG A 119 2.91 -15.27 20.97
N ASP A 120 3.92 -14.86 21.73
CA ASP A 120 4.51 -13.50 21.71
C ASP A 120 4.79 -12.92 20.31
N ASP A 121 5.29 -13.72 19.37
CA ASP A 121 5.58 -13.25 18.01
C ASP A 121 4.33 -13.01 17.17
N GLN A 122 3.29 -13.84 17.34
CA GLN A 122 1.98 -13.62 16.72
C GLN A 122 1.26 -12.42 17.32
N LEU A 123 1.45 -12.13 18.61
CA LEU A 123 0.93 -10.93 19.25
C LEU A 123 1.58 -9.65 18.68
N LYS A 124 2.91 -9.65 18.47
CA LYS A 124 3.60 -8.52 17.83
C LYS A 124 3.09 -8.28 16.41
N GLU A 125 2.94 -9.34 15.63
CA GLU A 125 2.40 -9.28 14.27
C GLU A 125 0.97 -8.70 14.26
N ALA A 126 0.08 -9.26 15.07
CA ALA A 126 -1.31 -8.82 15.15
C ALA A 126 -1.45 -7.37 15.65
N ASN A 127 -0.55 -6.93 16.53
CA ASN A 127 -0.45 -5.52 16.94
C ASN A 127 0.02 -4.61 15.80
N SER A 128 0.99 -5.04 14.98
CA SER A 128 1.45 -4.26 13.83
C SER A 128 0.35 -4.07 12.77
N ILE A 129 -0.45 -5.11 12.50
CA ILE A 129 -1.61 -5.01 11.59
C ILE A 129 -2.62 -4.01 12.13
N ASN A 130 -3.05 -4.19 13.37
CA ASN A 130 -4.01 -3.30 14.01
C ASN A 130 -3.50 -1.86 14.11
N LYS A 131 -2.19 -1.66 14.28
CA LYS A 131 -1.58 -0.33 14.29
C LYS A 131 -1.76 0.40 12.97
N SER A 132 -1.55 -0.28 11.84
CA SER A 132 -1.71 0.32 10.52
C SER A 132 -3.16 0.72 10.21
N LEU A 133 -4.14 -0.13 10.56
CA LEU A 133 -5.56 0.17 10.40
C LEU A 133 -6.05 1.24 11.38
N SER A 134 -5.54 1.25 12.62
CA SER A 134 -5.85 2.29 13.60
C SER A 134 -5.34 3.64 13.12
N ALA A 135 -4.10 3.71 12.63
CA ALA A 135 -3.54 4.94 12.05
C ALA A 135 -4.35 5.43 10.84
N LEU A 136 -4.83 4.51 9.99
CA LEU A 136 -5.73 4.87 8.89
C LEU A 136 -7.04 5.48 9.41
N GLY A 137 -7.62 4.89 10.46
CA GLY A 137 -8.79 5.43 11.15
C GLY A 137 -8.54 6.83 11.72
N ASP A 138 -7.40 7.06 12.37
CA ASP A 138 -7.01 8.36 12.90
C ASP A 138 -6.89 9.43 11.80
N VAL A 139 -6.32 9.07 10.64
CA VAL A 139 -6.20 9.96 9.48
C VAL A 139 -7.58 10.31 8.91
N ILE A 140 -8.45 9.31 8.72
CA ILE A 140 -9.81 9.54 8.21
C ILE A 140 -10.60 10.42 9.19
N PHE A 141 -10.49 10.17 10.48
CA PHE A 141 -11.15 10.97 11.51
C PHE A 141 -10.63 12.41 11.56
N ALA A 142 -9.32 12.61 11.51
CA ALA A 142 -8.73 13.94 11.48
C ALA A 142 -9.17 14.73 10.23
N LEU A 143 -9.26 14.07 9.07
CA LEU A 143 -9.76 14.68 7.84
C LEU A 143 -11.25 14.99 7.89
N SER A 144 -12.09 14.10 8.44
CA SER A 144 -13.54 14.32 8.53
C SER A 144 -13.92 15.40 9.55
N THR A 145 -13.06 15.61 10.55
CA THR A 145 -13.24 16.65 11.58
C THR A 145 -12.43 17.93 11.29
N GLU A 146 -11.85 18.04 10.10
CA GLU A 146 -11.08 19.21 9.64
C GLU A 146 -9.98 19.66 10.64
N GLN A 147 -9.31 18.68 11.26
CA GLN A 147 -8.24 18.98 12.20
C GLN A 147 -7.07 19.64 11.48
N ALA A 148 -6.46 20.63 12.14
CA ALA A 148 -5.29 21.33 11.61
C ALA A 148 -4.09 20.39 11.35
N HIS A 149 -3.98 19.30 12.11
CA HIS A 149 -2.92 18.31 11.96
C HIS A 149 -3.52 16.94 11.67
N VAL A 150 -3.11 16.34 10.54
CA VAL A 150 -3.49 14.98 10.15
C VAL A 150 -2.30 14.02 10.36
N PRO A 151 -2.45 12.96 11.17
CA PRO A 151 -1.34 12.15 11.67
C PRO A 151 -0.83 11.09 10.69
N TYR A 152 -0.58 11.47 9.42
CA TYR A 152 -0.12 10.53 8.39
C TYR A 152 1.16 9.76 8.77
N ARG A 153 2.02 10.34 9.61
CA ARG A 153 3.32 9.76 10.01
C ARG A 153 3.20 8.59 10.99
N ASN A 154 2.02 8.35 11.57
CA ASN A 154 1.83 7.28 12.57
C ASN A 154 2.05 5.87 11.98
N ASN A 155 1.91 5.70 10.67
CA ASN A 155 2.17 4.44 9.99
C ASN A 155 2.72 4.64 8.56
N LYS A 156 3.42 3.63 8.02
CA LYS A 156 3.88 3.64 6.62
C LYS A 156 2.72 3.57 5.63
N LEU A 157 1.63 2.87 5.96
CA LEU A 157 0.41 2.82 5.14
C LEU A 157 -0.15 4.23 4.92
N THR A 158 -0.37 4.97 6.00
CA THR A 158 -0.91 6.33 5.94
C THR A 158 0.05 7.33 5.30
N GLN A 159 1.36 7.12 5.42
CA GLN A 159 2.35 7.90 4.67
C GLN A 159 2.26 7.62 3.16
N LEU A 160 2.14 6.36 2.74
CA LEU A 160 1.98 5.99 1.33
C LEU A 160 0.69 6.54 0.72
N MET A 161 -0.40 6.52 1.49
CA MET A 161 -1.72 6.98 1.07
C MET A 161 -1.93 8.49 1.25
N GLN A 162 -0.91 9.24 1.67
CA GLN A 162 -1.07 10.63 2.06
C GLN A 162 -1.49 11.55 0.90
N ASP A 163 -1.06 11.26 -0.34
CA ASP A 163 -1.55 11.97 -1.52
C ASP A 163 -2.98 11.57 -1.90
N SER A 164 -3.40 10.37 -1.49
CA SER A 164 -4.68 9.75 -1.82
C SER A 164 -5.79 10.08 -0.81
N LEU A 165 -5.45 10.38 0.45
CA LEU A 165 -6.38 10.70 1.54
C LEU A 165 -6.17 12.14 1.99
N GLY A 166 -7.10 13.05 1.66
CA GLY A 166 -7.00 14.47 2.04
C GLY A 166 -6.05 15.31 1.17
N GLY A 167 -5.39 14.69 0.18
CA GLY A 167 -4.62 15.37 -0.85
C GLY A 167 -5.45 15.75 -2.08
N ASN A 168 -4.77 16.11 -3.18
CA ASN A 168 -5.40 16.32 -4.48
C ASN A 168 -5.69 14.96 -5.16
N ALA A 169 -6.61 14.20 -4.59
CA ALA A 169 -7.00 12.89 -5.08
C ALA A 169 -8.49 12.62 -4.84
N LYS A 170 -9.02 11.66 -5.60
CA LYS A 170 -10.36 11.11 -5.36
C LYS A 170 -10.19 9.74 -4.73
N THR A 171 -10.69 9.57 -3.51
CA THR A 171 -10.64 8.30 -2.79
C THR A 171 -12.00 7.60 -2.87
N LEU A 172 -11.98 6.30 -3.16
CA LEU A 172 -13.13 5.41 -3.02
C LEU A 172 -12.75 4.26 -2.10
N MET A 173 -13.56 3.98 -1.08
CA MET A 173 -13.35 2.90 -0.12
C MET A 173 -14.46 1.86 -0.25
N PHE A 174 -14.07 0.59 -0.37
CA PHE A 174 -14.97 -0.54 -0.29
C PHE A 174 -14.88 -1.15 1.11
N VAL A 175 -16.04 -1.37 1.75
CA VAL A 175 -16.13 -2.05 3.05
C VAL A 175 -16.81 -3.38 2.83
N ASN A 176 -16.05 -4.46 2.95
CA ASN A 176 -16.55 -5.82 2.78
C ASN A 176 -17.04 -6.37 4.12
N ILE A 177 -18.29 -6.86 4.16
CA ILE A 177 -18.93 -7.38 5.38
C ILE A 177 -19.46 -8.79 5.11
N SER A 178 -19.18 -9.73 6.02
CA SER A 178 -19.77 -11.07 6.01
C SER A 178 -21.08 -11.08 6.81
N ALA A 179 -22.09 -11.81 6.34
CA ALA A 179 -23.37 -12.00 7.03
C ALA A 179 -23.34 -13.10 8.12
N SER A 180 -22.21 -13.77 8.31
CA SER A 180 -22.08 -14.85 9.31
C SER A 180 -22.18 -14.31 10.74
N SER A 181 -23.09 -14.87 11.54
CA SER A 181 -23.15 -14.63 12.99
C SER A 181 -21.90 -15.20 13.66
N CYS A 182 -21.04 -14.32 14.19
CA CYS A 182 -19.90 -14.68 15.03
C CYS A 182 -20.31 -15.40 16.31
#